data_AF-A0A3S4I319-F1
#
_entry.id   AF-A0A3S4I319-F1
#
_cell.length_a   1.000
_cell.length_b   1.000
_cell.length_c   1.000
_cell.angle_alpha   90.00
_cell.angle_beta   90.00
_cell.angle_gamma   90.00
#
_symmetry.space_group_name_H-M   'P 1'
#
loop_
_entity.id
_entity.type
_entity.pdbx_description
1 polymer ?
#
loop_
_entity_poly.entity_id
_entity_poly.type
_entity_poly.pdbx_seq_one_letter_code
_entity_poly.pdbx_strand_id
1 'polypeptide(L)'
;MMTNMESRPGATQWFHYARQLENTQLRQLAQSGKLVSRISHLVHMLQCERGASNIWLCSAGQLYGPEIRASRALVDEEHARLQSLLQEMRPMANSALCHRIAGAVWCLEQLPQLREAVSGRHSDAPQAMDQYSRTLRHLLSIVPQLNDNIDHPHIAGGDGRAVQLYAG
;
A
#
# COMPACT_ATOMS: atom_id res chain seq x y z
N MET A 1 -27.51 26.64 42.72
CA MET A 1 -28.27 26.13 41.57
C MET A 1 -28.27 27.21 40.50
N MET A 2 -27.27 27.22 39.61
CA MET A 2 -27.26 28.06 38.41
C MET A 2 -26.68 27.22 37.27
N THR A 3 -27.48 27.14 36.21
CA THR A 3 -27.42 26.21 35.10
C THR A 3 -26.23 26.47 34.19
N ASN A 4 -25.50 25.40 33.91
CA ASN A 4 -24.44 25.32 32.91
C ASN A 4 -25.08 25.55 31.54
N MET A 5 -24.93 26.75 30.97
CA MET A 5 -25.42 27.08 29.64
C MET A 5 -24.47 26.46 28.62
N GLU A 6 -24.67 25.16 28.36
CA GLU A 6 -24.02 24.42 27.29
C GLU A 6 -24.19 25.22 25.99
N SER A 7 -23.12 25.86 25.57
CA SER A 7 -23.08 26.67 24.36
C SER A 7 -23.23 25.75 23.16
N ARG A 8 -24.46 25.68 22.62
CA ARG A 8 -24.75 24.96 21.39
C ARG A 8 -23.76 25.41 20.31
N PRO A 9 -23.15 24.48 19.54
CA PRO A 9 -22.18 24.84 18.54
C PRO A 9 -22.82 25.76 17.50
N GLY A 10 -22.38 27.02 17.48
CA GLY A 10 -22.85 28.01 16.50
C GLY A 10 -22.37 27.68 15.09
N ALA A 11 -22.99 28.28 14.07
CA ALA A 11 -22.68 28.03 12.66
C ALA A 11 -21.17 28.13 12.34
N THR A 12 -20.45 29.06 12.98
CA THR A 12 -19.00 29.24 12.82
C THR A 12 -18.20 28.00 13.23
N GLN A 13 -18.60 27.29 14.29
CA GLN A 13 -17.92 26.05 14.71
C GLN A 13 -18.11 24.94 13.67
N TRP A 14 -19.30 24.85 13.08
CA TRP A 14 -19.57 23.92 11.98
C TRP A 14 -18.75 24.24 10.72
N PHE A 15 -18.60 25.51 10.35
CA PHE A 15 -17.73 25.90 9.24
C PHE A 15 -16.25 25.58 9.50
N HIS A 16 -15.75 25.82 10.71
CA HIS A 16 -14.39 25.43 11.07
C HIS A 16 -14.19 23.91 11.00
N TYR A 17 -15.15 23.13 11.50
CA TYR A 17 -15.10 21.68 11.43
C TYR A 17 -15.13 21.17 9.99
N ALA A 18 -16.00 21.71 9.13
CA ALA A 18 -16.05 21.37 7.70
C ALA A 18 -14.69 21.64 7.01
N ARG A 19 -14.05 22.77 7.30
CA ARG A 19 -12.73 23.10 6.77
C ARG A 19 -11.62 22.16 7.30
N GLN A 20 -11.73 21.69 8.55
CA GLN A 20 -10.80 20.69 9.09
C GLN A 20 -10.95 19.34 8.39
N LEU A 21 -12.20 18.92 8.12
CA LEU A 21 -12.48 17.70 7.37
C LEU A 21 -11.94 17.77 5.94
N GLU A 22 -12.18 18.88 5.24
CA GLU A 22 -11.68 19.10 3.87
C GLU A 22 -10.14 19.03 3.82
N ASN A 23 -9.44 19.69 4.75
CA ASN A 23 -7.98 19.60 4.84
C ASN A 23 -7.49 18.18 5.11
N THR A 24 -8.23 17.41 5.91
CA THR A 24 -7.89 16.01 6.22
C THR A 24 -8.05 15.12 4.99
N GLN A 25 -9.14 15.28 4.24
CA GLN A 25 -9.40 14.56 3.00
C GLN A 25 -8.33 14.86 1.93
N LEU A 26 -7.94 16.13 1.76
CA LEU A 26 -6.88 16.50 0.83
C LEU A 26 -5.53 15.86 1.20
N ARG A 27 -5.20 15.81 2.50
CA ARG A 27 -3.98 15.12 2.98
C ARG A 27 -4.03 13.62 2.71
N GLN A 28 -5.17 12.98 2.96
CA GLN A 28 -5.39 11.55 2.66
C GLN A 28 -5.23 11.28 1.16
N LEU A 29 -5.84 12.10 0.29
CA LEU A 29 -5.73 11.98 -1.15
C LEU A 29 -4.27 12.11 -1.62
N ALA A 30 -3.54 13.10 -1.08
CA ALA A 30 -2.13 13.30 -1.41
C ALA A 30 -1.26 12.09 -1.01
N GLN A 31 -1.50 11.50 0.16
CA GLN A 31 -0.78 10.31 0.62
C GLN A 31 -1.14 9.06 -0.20
N SER A 32 -2.43 8.85 -0.48
CA SER A 32 -2.88 7.77 -1.36
C SER A 32 -2.26 7.88 -2.74
N GLY A 33 -2.18 9.09 -3.31
CA GLY A 33 -1.48 9.35 -4.57
C GLY A 33 0.00 8.96 -4.53
N LYS A 34 0.71 9.29 -3.44
CA LYS A 34 2.11 8.86 -3.24
C LYS A 34 2.23 7.34 -3.19
N LEU A 35 1.32 6.66 -2.50
CA LEU A 35 1.35 5.20 -2.38
C LEU A 35 1.04 4.52 -3.71
N VAL A 36 0.04 4.99 -4.45
CA VAL A 36 -0.28 4.48 -5.80
C VAL A 36 0.91 4.67 -6.74
N SER A 37 1.56 5.83 -6.72
CA SER A 37 2.76 6.09 -7.52
C SER A 37 3.90 5.13 -7.16
N ARG A 38 4.17 4.92 -5.86
CA ARG A 38 5.22 3.99 -5.40
C ARG A 38 4.92 2.54 -5.76
N ILE A 39 3.67 2.10 -5.60
CA ILE A 39 3.22 0.76 -6.03
C ILE A 39 3.42 0.60 -7.53
N SER A 40 3.07 1.62 -8.33
CA SER A 40 3.24 1.59 -9.78
C SER A 40 4.71 1.43 -10.19
N HIS A 41 5.62 2.15 -9.54
CA HIS A 41 7.06 2.02 -9.79
C HIS A 41 7.58 0.63 -9.42
N LEU A 42 7.23 0.12 -8.23
CA LEU A 42 7.64 -1.22 -7.81
C LEU A 42 7.08 -2.32 -8.73
N VAL A 43 5.80 -2.21 -9.12
CA VAL A 43 5.16 -3.09 -10.10
C VAL A 43 5.92 -3.09 -11.42
N HIS A 44 6.31 -1.90 -11.90
CA HIS A 44 7.08 -1.79 -13.13
C HIS A 44 8.44 -2.49 -13.02
N MET A 45 9.18 -2.29 -11.92
CA MET A 45 10.47 -2.96 -11.71
C MET A 45 10.32 -4.48 -11.57
N LEU A 46 9.27 -4.96 -10.89
CA LEU A 46 8.97 -6.39 -10.80
C LEU A 46 8.59 -7.00 -12.15
N GLN A 47 7.93 -6.24 -13.03
CA GLN A 47 7.66 -6.69 -14.40
C GLN A 47 8.95 -6.83 -15.22
N CYS A 48 9.90 -5.91 -15.06
CA CYS A 48 11.23 -6.00 -15.66
C CYS A 48 12.00 -7.23 -15.13
N GLU A 49 12.01 -7.42 -13.81
CA GLU A 49 12.67 -8.58 -13.18
C GLU A 49 12.04 -9.90 -13.61
N ARG A 50 10.71 -9.96 -13.70
CA ARG A 50 9.96 -11.11 -14.23
C ARG A 50 10.37 -11.41 -15.68
N GLY A 51 10.42 -10.39 -16.54
CA GLY A 51 10.82 -10.53 -17.94
C GLY A 51 12.25 -11.05 -18.10
N ALA A 52 13.20 -10.47 -17.36
CA ALA A 52 14.59 -10.91 -17.36
C ALA A 52 14.74 -12.35 -16.82
N SER A 53 14.03 -12.69 -15.74
CA SER A 53 13.97 -14.04 -15.17
C SER A 53 13.44 -15.06 -16.18
N ASN A 54 12.43 -14.70 -16.95
CA ASN A 54 11.87 -15.58 -17.97
C ASN A 54 12.89 -15.91 -19.06
N ILE A 55 13.57 -14.89 -19.60
CA ILE A 55 14.58 -15.09 -20.66
C ILE A 55 15.76 -15.91 -20.14
N TRP A 56 16.21 -15.64 -18.91
CA TRP A 56 17.25 -16.44 -18.27
C TRP A 56 16.86 -17.92 -18.16
N LEU A 57 15.67 -18.23 -17.66
CA LEU A 57 15.22 -19.62 -17.51
C LEU A 57 15.03 -20.32 -18.86
N CYS A 58 14.36 -19.66 -19.81
CA CYS A 58 14.14 -20.21 -21.16
C CYS A 58 15.43 -20.37 -21.97
N SER A 59 16.46 -19.57 -21.68
CA SER A 59 17.78 -19.70 -22.30
C SER A 59 18.73 -20.61 -21.51
N ALA A 60 18.24 -21.36 -20.52
CA ALA A 60 19.06 -22.19 -19.63
C ALA A 60 20.23 -21.43 -18.97
N GLY A 61 20.04 -20.14 -18.69
CA GLY A 61 21.01 -19.24 -18.08
C GLY A 61 22.11 -18.73 -19.01
N GLN A 62 21.89 -18.76 -20.32
CA GLN A 62 22.85 -18.23 -21.30
C GLN A 62 22.65 -16.74 -21.58
N LEU A 63 21.43 -16.21 -21.39
CA LEU A 63 21.07 -14.82 -21.71
C LEU A 63 20.53 -14.09 -20.48
N TYR A 64 20.64 -12.75 -20.47
CA TYR A 64 20.01 -11.85 -19.49
C TYR A 64 20.58 -11.86 -18.06
N GLY A 65 21.77 -12.43 -17.85
CA GLY A 65 22.43 -12.44 -16.54
C GLY A 65 22.64 -11.03 -15.93
N PRO A 66 23.21 -10.06 -16.66
CA PRO A 66 23.32 -8.67 -16.20
C PRO A 66 21.98 -8.01 -15.90
N GLU A 67 20.98 -8.22 -16.75
CA GLU A 67 19.64 -7.62 -16.68
C GLU A 67 18.88 -8.12 -15.46
N ILE A 68 19.03 -9.39 -15.08
CA ILE A 68 18.50 -9.91 -13.82
C ILE A 68 19.10 -9.17 -12.63
N ARG A 69 20.42 -8.99 -12.60
CA ARG A 69 21.07 -8.31 -11.46
C ARG A 69 20.63 -6.85 -11.37
N ALA A 70 20.57 -6.16 -12.51
CA ALA A 70 20.14 -4.77 -12.57
C ALA A 70 18.67 -4.61 -12.12
N SER A 71 17.77 -5.43 -12.67
CA SER A 71 16.34 -5.39 -12.31
C SER A 71 16.10 -5.72 -10.83
N ARG A 72 16.82 -6.71 -10.27
CA ARG A 72 16.77 -7.03 -8.83
C ARG A 72 17.15 -5.85 -7.94
N ALA A 73 18.25 -5.17 -8.27
CA ALA A 73 18.70 -4.01 -7.51
C ALA A 73 17.66 -2.87 -7.53
N LEU A 74 17.03 -2.63 -8.70
CA LEU A 74 15.97 -1.62 -8.83
C LEU A 74 14.70 -2.01 -8.05
N VAL A 75 14.33 -3.30 -8.05
CA VAL A 75 13.22 -3.79 -7.23
C VAL A 75 13.52 -3.60 -5.74
N ASP A 76 14.74 -3.89 -5.30
CA ASP A 76 15.13 -3.74 -3.89
C ASP A 76 15.09 -2.28 -3.44
N GLU A 77 15.54 -1.36 -4.30
CA GLU A 77 15.44 0.07 -4.05
C GLU A 77 13.98 0.54 -3.95
N GLU A 78 13.13 0.16 -4.90
CA GLU A 78 11.71 0.50 -4.88
C GLU A 78 10.97 -0.13 -3.69
N HIS A 79 11.35 -1.35 -3.30
CA HIS A 79 10.79 -2.04 -2.15
C HIS A 79 11.14 -1.31 -0.85
N ALA A 80 12.40 -0.91 -0.65
CA ALA A 80 12.82 -0.14 0.54
C ALA A 80 12.07 1.20 0.64
N ARG A 81 11.88 1.89 -0.50
CA ARG A 81 11.11 3.14 -0.56
C ARG A 81 9.63 2.91 -0.26
N LEU A 82 9.04 1.80 -0.71
CA LEU A 82 7.67 1.42 -0.36
C LEU A 82 7.53 1.12 1.14
N GLN A 83 8.45 0.35 1.72
CA GLN A 83 8.43 0.03 3.15
C GLN A 83 8.45 1.29 4.02
N SER A 84 9.30 2.26 3.67
CA SER A 84 9.37 3.55 4.37
C SER A 84 8.03 4.29 4.34
N LEU A 85 7.41 4.38 3.17
CA LEU A 85 6.09 5.02 3.00
C LEU A 85 4.97 4.29 3.76
N LEU A 86 5.00 2.95 3.77
CA LEU A 86 4.02 2.15 4.50
C LEU A 86 4.09 2.40 6.02
N GLN A 87 5.29 2.62 6.58
CA GLN A 87 5.44 2.98 7.99
C GLN A 87 4.84 4.36 8.28
N GLU A 88 5.06 5.34 7.40
CA GLU A 88 4.46 6.69 7.53
C GLU A 88 2.93 6.65 7.48
N MET A 89 2.36 5.78 6.65
CA MET A 89 0.90 5.66 6.46
C MET A 89 0.20 4.78 7.50
N ARG A 90 0.94 4.03 8.31
CA ARG A 90 0.39 3.08 9.29
C ARG A 90 -0.68 3.69 10.23
N PRO A 91 -0.57 4.93 10.74
CA PRO A 91 -1.60 5.53 11.59
C PRO A 91 -2.94 5.79 10.88
N MET A 92 -2.95 5.80 9.55
CA MET A 92 -4.12 6.17 8.73
C MET A 92 -4.73 4.96 8.02
N ALA A 93 -4.15 3.77 8.19
CA ALA A 93 -4.62 2.55 7.58
C ALA A 93 -5.73 1.90 8.39
N ASN A 94 -6.85 1.60 7.73
CA ASN A 94 -7.91 0.77 8.31
C ASN A 94 -7.55 -0.72 8.26
N SER A 95 -8.34 -1.57 8.93
CA SER A 95 -8.10 -3.02 8.99
C SER A 95 -8.00 -3.67 7.61
N ALA A 96 -8.91 -3.33 6.68
CA ALA A 96 -8.92 -3.90 5.34
C ALA A 96 -7.65 -3.54 4.54
N LEU A 97 -7.22 -2.29 4.62
CA LEU A 97 -5.96 -1.83 4.01
C LEU A 97 -4.75 -2.55 4.63
N CYS A 98 -4.72 -2.71 5.96
CA CYS A 98 -3.68 -3.47 6.64
C CYS A 98 -3.59 -4.92 6.15
N HIS A 99 -4.72 -5.61 5.93
CA HIS A 99 -4.71 -6.97 5.37
C HIS A 99 -4.15 -7.02 3.94
N ARG A 100 -4.48 -6.04 3.09
CA ARG A 100 -3.93 -5.95 1.72
C ARG A 100 -2.43 -5.69 1.74
N ILE A 101 -1.99 -4.76 2.57
CA ILE A 101 -0.56 -4.45 2.76
C ILE A 101 0.19 -5.68 3.26
N ALA A 102 -0.32 -6.38 4.28
CA ALA A 102 0.31 -7.56 4.83
C ALA A 102 0.50 -8.66 3.78
N GLY A 103 -0.51 -8.92 2.95
CA GLY A 103 -0.40 -9.89 1.85
C GLY A 103 0.64 -9.50 0.80
N ALA A 104 0.72 -8.21 0.45
CA ALA A 104 1.73 -7.73 -0.49
C ALA A 104 3.15 -7.80 0.09
N VAL A 105 3.34 -7.36 1.34
CA VAL A 105 4.63 -7.43 2.04
C VAL A 105 5.09 -8.87 2.18
N TRP A 106 4.20 -9.78 2.57
CA TRP A 106 4.51 -11.22 2.63
C TRP A 106 5.02 -11.75 1.29
N CYS A 107 4.36 -11.43 0.17
CA CYS A 107 4.84 -11.83 -1.15
C CYS A 107 6.21 -11.24 -1.51
N LEU A 108 6.48 -9.99 -1.13
CA LEU A 108 7.77 -9.34 -1.35
C LEU A 108 8.89 -9.99 -0.53
N GLU A 109 8.60 -10.45 0.69
CA GLU A 109 9.55 -11.19 1.54
C GLU A 109 9.96 -12.54 0.95
N GLN A 110 9.15 -13.11 0.05
CA GLN A 110 9.49 -14.35 -0.67
C GLN A 110 10.40 -14.13 -1.89
N LEU A 111 10.66 -12.89 -2.30
CA LEU A 111 11.50 -12.61 -3.48
C LEU A 111 12.92 -13.20 -3.39
N PRO A 112 13.65 -13.13 -2.27
CA PRO A 112 14.98 -13.73 -2.17
C PRO A 112 14.97 -15.23 -2.49
N GLN A 113 14.02 -15.98 -1.94
CA GLN A 113 13.87 -17.41 -2.21
C GLN A 113 13.55 -17.69 -3.68
N LEU A 114 12.63 -16.92 -4.28
CA LEU A 114 12.32 -17.02 -5.70
C LEU A 114 13.56 -16.74 -6.56
N ARG A 115 14.33 -15.70 -6.21
CA ARG A 115 15.53 -15.29 -6.92
C ARG A 115 16.63 -16.34 -6.87
N GLU A 116 16.81 -17.00 -5.73
CA GLU A 116 17.71 -18.14 -5.59
C GLU A 116 17.27 -19.32 -6.47
N ALA A 117 15.98 -19.66 -6.45
CA ALA A 117 15.45 -20.73 -7.30
C ALA A 117 15.62 -20.43 -8.80
N VAL A 118 15.41 -19.17 -9.23
CA VAL A 118 15.64 -18.72 -10.61
C VAL A 118 17.13 -18.78 -10.98
N SER A 119 18.01 -18.30 -10.10
CA SER A 119 19.46 -18.27 -10.35
C SER A 119 20.05 -19.68 -10.39
N GLY A 120 19.63 -20.56 -9.48
CA GLY A 120 19.99 -21.98 -9.48
C GLY A 120 19.26 -22.80 -10.54
N ARG A 121 18.28 -22.22 -11.24
CA ARG A 121 17.37 -22.92 -12.18
C ARG A 121 16.69 -24.14 -11.54
N HIS A 122 16.38 -24.05 -10.24
CA HIS A 122 15.62 -25.05 -9.48
C HIS A 122 14.10 -24.89 -9.67
N SER A 123 13.67 -23.82 -10.33
CA SER A 123 12.28 -23.57 -10.73
C SER A 123 12.21 -23.46 -12.25
N ASP A 124 11.13 -23.99 -12.83
CA ASP A 124 10.83 -23.77 -14.25
C ASP A 124 10.27 -22.36 -14.50
N ALA A 125 10.29 -21.93 -15.76
CA ALA A 125 9.80 -20.60 -16.13
C ALA A 125 8.32 -20.39 -15.72
N PRO A 126 7.37 -21.29 -16.00
CA PRO A 126 5.98 -21.13 -15.59
C PRO A 126 5.78 -20.90 -14.08
N GLN A 127 6.45 -21.68 -13.22
CA GLN A 127 6.38 -21.54 -11.77
C GLN A 127 6.90 -20.19 -11.29
N ALA A 128 8.07 -19.77 -11.80
CA ALA A 128 8.64 -18.48 -11.46
C ALA A 128 7.71 -17.32 -11.92
N MET A 129 7.16 -17.40 -13.13
CA MET A 129 6.25 -16.38 -13.66
C MET A 129 4.96 -16.27 -12.87
N ASP A 130 4.41 -17.40 -12.41
CA ASP A 130 3.23 -17.41 -11.54
C ASP A 130 3.52 -16.73 -10.20
N GLN A 131 4.70 -16.98 -9.61
CA GLN A 131 5.07 -16.38 -8.32
C GLN A 131 5.30 -14.86 -8.41
N TYR A 132 5.94 -14.38 -9.48
CA TYR A 132 5.97 -12.93 -9.78
C TYR A 132 4.56 -12.36 -9.99
N SER A 133 3.70 -13.08 -10.74
CA SER A 133 2.34 -12.61 -11.03
C SER A 133 1.44 -12.56 -9.79
N ARG A 134 1.63 -13.49 -8.84
CA ARG A 134 1.00 -13.43 -7.52
C ARG A 134 1.42 -12.19 -6.75
N THR A 135 2.72 -11.90 -6.68
CA THR A 135 3.26 -10.70 -6.02
C THR A 135 2.68 -9.42 -6.62
N LEU A 136 2.69 -9.31 -7.95
CA LEU A 136 2.10 -8.19 -8.69
C LEU A 136 0.60 -8.00 -8.38
N ARG A 137 -0.16 -9.09 -8.33
CA ARG A 137 -1.59 -9.04 -8.00
C ARG A 137 -1.86 -8.52 -6.59
N HIS A 138 -1.07 -8.95 -5.60
CA HIS A 138 -1.20 -8.46 -4.23
C HIS A 138 -0.88 -6.96 -4.13
N LEU A 139 0.20 -6.51 -4.77
CA LEU A 139 0.54 -5.08 -4.85
C LEU A 139 -0.58 -4.25 -5.46
N LEU A 140 -1.10 -4.67 -6.62
CA LEU A 140 -2.17 -3.96 -7.30
C LEU A 140 -3.49 -3.99 -6.51
N SER A 141 -3.73 -5.01 -5.69
CA SER A 141 -4.93 -5.09 -4.85
C SER A 141 -5.01 -4.05 -3.74
N ILE A 142 -3.89 -3.37 -3.43
CA ILE A 142 -3.87 -2.26 -2.47
C ILE A 142 -4.58 -1.03 -3.06
N VAL A 143 -4.48 -0.79 -4.38
CA VAL A 143 -4.98 0.43 -5.01
C VAL A 143 -6.51 0.58 -4.88
N PRO A 144 -7.35 -0.43 -5.17
CA PRO A 144 -8.78 -0.32 -4.93
C PRO A 144 -9.11 -0.08 -3.45
N GLN A 145 -8.42 -0.76 -2.54
CA GLN A 145 -8.66 -0.63 -1.10
C GLN A 145 -8.32 0.76 -0.56
N LEU A 146 -7.34 1.45 -1.18
CA LEU A 146 -7.02 2.84 -0.87
C LEU A 146 -8.13 3.78 -1.28
N ASN A 147 -8.73 3.57 -2.46
CA ASN A 147 -9.85 4.39 -2.91
C ASN A 147 -11.04 4.26 -1.96
N ASP A 148 -11.39 3.03 -1.56
CA ASP A 148 -12.47 2.79 -0.58
C ASP A 148 -12.23 3.51 0.76
N ASN A 149 -10.97 3.63 1.19
CA ASN A 149 -10.61 4.31 2.44
C ASN A 149 -10.73 5.84 2.35
N ILE A 150 -10.66 6.42 1.14
CA ILE A 150 -10.88 7.86 0.91
C ILE A 150 -12.38 8.17 0.88
N ASP A 151 -13.18 7.31 0.22
CA ASP A 151 -14.63 7.49 0.07
C ASP A 151 -15.37 7.25 1.40
N HIS A 152 -14.85 6.36 2.24
CA HIS A 152 -15.37 6.07 3.57
C HIS A 152 -14.27 6.24 4.64
N PRO A 153 -13.90 7.49 4.97
CA PRO A 153 -12.84 7.72 5.94
C PRO A 153 -13.24 7.12 7.30
N HIS A 154 -12.37 6.28 7.86
CA HIS A 154 -12.55 5.77 9.21
C HIS A 154 -12.53 6.97 10.17
N ILE A 155 -13.68 7.29 10.77
CA ILE A 155 -13.79 8.33 11.80
C ILE A 155 -13.13 7.79 13.08
N ALA A 156 -11.80 7.81 13.13
CA ALA A 156 -11.05 7.60 14.35
C ALA A 156 -10.95 8.95 15.09
N GLY A 157 -11.81 9.16 16.09
CA GLY A 157 -11.63 10.20 17.10
C GLY A 157 -12.30 11.55 16.80
N GLY A 158 -13.62 11.56 16.74
CA GLY A 158 -14.34 12.60 17.47
C GLY A 158 -14.33 12.17 18.94
N ASP A 159 -13.75 13.01 19.79
CA ASP A 159 -13.69 12.87 21.24
C ASP A 159 -14.95 12.19 21.83
N GLY A 160 -14.73 11.13 22.61
CA GLY A 160 -15.77 10.33 23.25
C GLY A 160 -16.49 11.08 24.37
N ARG A 161 -17.26 12.12 24.03
CA ARG A 161 -18.13 12.83 24.98
C ARG A 161 -19.44 13.43 24.46
N ALA A 162 -19.83 13.22 23.19
CA ALA A 162 -21.01 13.92 22.64
C ALA A 162 -22.15 13.08 22.05
N VAL A 163 -22.14 11.74 22.10
CA VAL A 163 -23.22 10.94 21.49
C VAL A 163 -23.68 9.80 22.40
N GLN A 164 -24.06 10.12 23.64
CA GLN A 164 -24.76 9.17 24.50
C GLN A 164 -25.68 9.85 25.54
N LEU A 165 -26.47 10.83 25.12
CA LEU A 165 -27.68 11.25 25.82
C LEU A 165 -28.74 11.56 24.76
N TYR A 166 -30.01 11.30 25.07
CA TYR A 166 -31.20 11.34 24.19
C TYR A 166 -31.59 10.02 23.49
N ALA A 167 -31.74 8.97 24.29
CA ALA A 167 -32.84 8.02 24.12
C ALA A 167 -33.41 7.71 25.51
N GLY A 168 -34.47 8.42 25.88
CA GLY A 168 -35.13 8.37 27.18
C GLY A 168 -36.01 9.59 27.37
#